data_AF-A0A1I0ZBS5-F1
#
_entry.id   AF-A0A1I0ZBS5-F1
#
_cell.length_a   1.000
_cell.length_b   1.000
_cell.length_c   1.000
_cell.angle_alpha   90.00
_cell.angle_beta   90.00
_cell.angle_gamma   90.00
#
_symmetry.space_group_name_H-M   'P 1'
#
loop_
_entity.id
_entity.type
_entity.pdbx_description
1 polymer ?
#
loop_
_entity_poly.entity_id
_entity_poly.type
_entity_poly.pdbx_seq_one_letter_code
_entity_poly.pdbx_strand_id
1 'polypeptide(L)' 'MRLDFRTARPQRRGESWDLDNLAKCTIDALEGALGARTWKGPRQVADHLVVHLQATKREVVGDESTGATIEVWSRESGDS' A
#
# COMPACT_ATOMS: atom_id res chain seq x y z
N MET A 1 -5.27 -7.51 1.03
CA MET A 1 -4.93 -6.31 0.24
C MET A 1 -3.78 -6.66 -0.69
N ARG A 2 -3.80 -6.14 -1.92
CA ARG A 2 -2.71 -6.27 -2.89
C ARG A 2 -2.28 -4.88 -3.36
N LEU A 3 -0.97 -4.64 -3.36
CA LEU A 3 -0.33 -3.41 -3.82
C LEU A 3 0.71 -3.75 -4.89
N ASP A 4 0.49 -3.33 -6.12
CA ASP A 4 1.42 -3.57 -7.24
C ASP A 4 1.99 -2.24 -7.74
N PHE A 5 3.28 -2.01 -7.46
CA PHE A 5 3.96 -0.76 -7.78
C PHE A 5 4.72 -0.85 -9.11
N ARG A 6 4.56 0.19 -9.94
CA ARG A 6 5.37 0.48 -11.13
C ARG A 6 6.19 1.72 -10.86
N THR A 7 7.51 1.55 -10.72
CA THR A 7 8.42 2.63 -10.36
C THR A 7 9.32 3.00 -11.53
N ALA A 8 9.82 4.23 -11.54
CA ALA A 8 10.87 4.61 -12.48
C ALA A 8 12.16 3.88 -12.13
N ARG A 9 13.03 3.65 -13.12
CA ARG A 9 14.39 3.19 -12.85
C ARG A 9 15.14 4.25 -12.02
N PRO A 10 15.85 3.87 -10.94
CA PRO A 10 16.74 4.79 -10.24
C PRO A 10 17.75 5.45 -11.17
N GLN A 11 17.89 6.77 -11.10
CA GLN A 11 18.80 7.56 -11.93
C GLN A 11 20.09 7.93 -11.19
N ARG A 12 20.10 7.85 -9.85
CA ARG A 12 21.23 8.26 -9.01
C ARG A 12 21.75 7.10 -8.17
N ARG A 13 23.05 7.15 -7.86
CA ARG A 13 23.66 6.21 -6.91
C ARG A 13 23.04 6.40 -5.53
N GLY A 14 22.52 5.31 -4.96
CA GLY A 14 21.86 5.31 -3.65
C GLY A 14 20.37 5.66 -3.69
N GLU A 15 19.80 5.92 -4.87
CA GLU A 15 18.35 6.03 -5.02
C GLU A 15 17.72 4.62 -5.06
N SER A 16 16.74 4.39 -4.19
CA SER A 16 15.98 3.14 -4.13
C SER A 16 14.52 3.42 -3.85
N TRP A 17 13.67 2.57 -4.41
CA TRP A 17 12.24 2.55 -4.13
C TRP A 17 11.95 1.37 -3.23
N ASP A 18 12.12 1.55 -1.93
CA ASP A 18 11.97 0.47 -0.96
C ASP A 18 10.50 0.06 -0.84
N LEU A 19 10.25 -1.25 -0.94
CA LEU A 19 8.89 -1.77 -1.05
C LEU A 19 8.06 -1.54 0.22
N ASP A 20 8.71 -1.57 1.38
CA ASP A 20 8.10 -1.29 2.68
C ASP A 20 7.67 0.18 2.81
N ASN A 21 8.50 1.12 2.38
CA ASN A 21 8.20 2.55 2.37
C ASN A 21 7.04 2.87 1.41
N LEU A 22 7.05 2.27 0.21
CA LEU A 22 5.94 2.40 -0.75
C LEU A 22 4.63 1.85 -0.17
N ALA A 23 4.67 0.65 0.42
CA ALA A 23 3.51 0.03 1.04
C ALA A 23 2.98 0.87 2.21
N LYS A 24 3.87 1.33 3.09
CA LYS A 24 3.51 2.16 4.24
C LYS A 24 2.79 3.44 3.83
N CYS A 25 3.39 4.25 2.95
CA CYS A 25 2.80 5.49 2.49
C CYS A 25 1.45 5.26 1.79
N THR A 26 1.31 4.15 1.07
CA THR A 26 0.05 3.78 0.42
C THR A 26 -1.03 3.45 1.45
N ILE A 27 -0.72 2.64 2.45
CA ILE A 27 -1.68 2.27 3.51
C ILE A 27 -2.09 3.50 4.33
N ASP A 28 -1.16 4.38 4.67
CA ASP A 28 -1.45 5.64 5.38
C ASP A 28 -2.44 6.52 4.59
N ALA A 29 -2.33 6.54 3.26
CA ALA A 29 -3.24 7.29 2.38
C ALA A 29 -4.61 6.64 2.19
N LEU A 30 -4.77 5.36 2.54
CA LEU A 30 -6.01 4.60 2.36
C LEU A 30 -6.98 4.71 3.55
N GLU A 31 -6.84 5.71 4.42
CA GLU A 31 -7.76 5.94 5.54
C GLU A 31 -9.23 6.03 5.09
N GLY A 32 -9.51 6.61 3.91
CA GLY A 32 -10.88 6.66 3.37
C GLY A 32 -11.47 5.29 3.04
N ALA A 33 -10.64 4.31 2.69
CA ALA A 33 -11.05 2.95 2.35
C ALA A 33 -11.00 1.98 3.54
N LEU A 34 -10.01 2.15 4.42
CA LEU A 34 -9.78 1.28 5.58
C LEU A 34 -10.46 1.79 6.86
N GLY A 35 -10.85 3.07 6.89
CA GLY A 35 -11.32 3.76 8.08
C GLY A 35 -10.19 4.21 9.00
N ALA A 36 -10.57 4.88 10.08
CA ALA A 36 -9.66 5.33 11.13
C ALA A 36 -9.59 4.32 12.27
N ARG A 37 -8.40 4.15 12.86
CA ARG A 37 -8.18 3.30 14.03
C ARG A 37 -8.83 3.91 15.27
N THR A 38 -9.59 3.09 16.00
CA THR A 38 -10.15 3.45 17.31
C THR A 38 -9.14 3.12 18.41
N TRP A 39 -8.40 4.12 18.89
CA TRP A 39 -7.39 3.97 19.96
C TRP A 39 -7.10 5.31 20.66
N LYS A 40 -6.31 5.30 21.75
CA LYS A 40 -5.98 6.48 22.57
C LYS A 40 -4.76 7.29 22.09
N GLY A 41 -4.28 7.06 20.88
CA GLY A 41 -3.12 7.75 20.31
C GLY A 41 -3.48 8.74 19.19
N PRO A 42 -2.49 9.25 18.44
CA PRO A 42 -2.71 10.09 17.26
C PRO A 42 -3.63 9.42 16.23
N ARG A 43 -4.31 10.21 15.38
CA ARG A 43 -5.11 9.68 14.28
C ARG A 43 -4.23 8.78 13.39
N GLN A 44 -4.70 7.58 13.15
CA GLN A 44 -4.06 6.57 12.30
C GLN A 44 -5.13 5.88 11.47
N VAL A 45 -4.74 5.44 10.28
CA VAL A 45 -5.53 4.50 9.48
C VAL A 45 -5.74 3.20 10.26
N ALA A 46 -6.86 2.51 10.04
CA ALA A 46 -7.15 1.21 10.65
C ALA A 46 -6.34 0.05 10.01
N ASP A 47 -5.04 0.25 9.79
CA ASP A 47 -4.11 -0.72 9.20
C ASP A 47 -4.01 -2.04 9.98
N HIS A 48 -4.20 -2.00 11.30
CA HIS A 48 -4.24 -3.17 12.17
C HIS A 48 -5.35 -4.19 11.80
N LEU A 49 -6.33 -3.81 10.98
CA LEU A 49 -7.36 -4.72 10.44
C LEU A 49 -6.90 -5.44 9.17
N VAL A 50 -5.78 -5.02 8.56
CA VAL A 50 -5.20 -5.68 7.39
C VAL A 50 -4.52 -6.98 7.84
N VAL A 51 -5.24 -8.09 7.72
CA VAL A 51 -4.75 -9.41 8.09
C VAL A 51 -3.88 -10.08 7.02
N HIS A 52 -3.94 -9.59 5.78
CA HIS A 52 -3.13 -10.08 4.67
C HIS A 52 -2.74 -8.93 3.73
N LEU A 53 -1.44 -8.78 3.53
CA LEU A 53 -0.84 -7.81 2.62
C LEU A 53 0.11 -8.54 1.67
N GLN A 54 -0.16 -8.41 0.37
CA GLN A 54 0.79 -8.74 -0.68
C GLN A 54 1.23 -7.44 -1.36
N ALA A 55 2.53 -7.23 -1.47
CA ALA A 55 3.08 -6.08 -2.17
C ALA A 55 4.13 -6.56 -3.18
N THR A 56 4.08 -6.03 -4.40
CA THR A 56 5.09 -6.25 -5.42
C THR A 56 5.57 -4.92 -5.99
N LYS A 57 6.80 -4.88 -6.50
CA LYS A 57 7.29 -3.75 -7.28
C LYS A 57 8.00 -4.24 -8.52
N ARG A 58 7.91 -3.44 -9.57
CA ARG A 58 8.74 -3.56 -10.77
C ARG A 58 9.04 -2.20 -11.36
N GLU A 59 10.08 -2.14 -12.18
CA GLU A 59 10.31 -0.98 -13.03
C GLU A 59 9.23 -0.91 -14.13
N VAL A 60 8.89 0.30 -14.56
CA VAL A 60 8.11 0.53 -15.78
C VAL A 60 8.88 0.00 -17.00
N VAL A 61 8.15 -0.51 -17.99
CA VAL A 61 8.71 -1.01 -19.26
C VAL A 61 8.12 -0.21 -20.42
N GLY A 62 8.96 0.21 -21.36
CA GLY A 62 8.51 0.98 -22.52
C GLY A 62 7.96 2.36 -22.14
N ASP A 63 6.74 2.64 -22.56
CA ASP A 63 6.01 3.90 -22.34
C ASP A 63 5.02 3.85 -21.15
N GLU A 64 5.08 2.79 -20.33
CA GLU A 64 4.28 2.69 -19.12
C GLU A 64 4.51 3.87 -18.17
N SER A 65 3.42 4.43 -17.65
CA SER A 65 3.48 5.42 -16.58
C SER A 65 3.77 4.77 -15.23
N THR A 66 4.49 5.50 -14.37
CA THR A 66 4.65 5.12 -12.96
C THR A 66 3.31 5.16 -12.23
N GLY A 67 3.19 4.39 -11.16
CA GLY A 67 1.99 4.39 -10.32
C GLY A 67 1.83 3.12 -9.51
N ALA A 68 0.66 2.96 -8.90
CA ALA A 68 0.31 1.79 -8.13
C ALA A 68 -1.08 1.28 -8.55
N THR A 69 -1.23 -0.04 -8.62
CA THR A 69 -2.54 -0.68 -8.61
C THR A 69 -2.80 -1.15 -7.18
N ILE A 70 -3.96 -0.78 -6.63
CA ILE A 70 -4.34 -1.04 -5.25
C ILE A 70 -5.66 -1.80 -5.26
N GLU A 71 -5.66 -2.98 -4.64
CA GLU A 71 -6.87 -3.77 -4.45
C GLU A 71 -7.10 -4.05 -2.96
N VAL A 72 -8.30 -3.72 -2.51
CA VAL A 72 -8.75 -3.88 -1.12
C VAL A 72 -9.97 -4.78 -1.14
N TRP A 73 -9.95 -5.79 -0.28
CA TRP A 73 -11.07 -6.72 -0.11
C TRP A 73 -11.48 -6.72 1.35
N SER A 74 -12.78 -6.67 1.60
CA SER A 74 -13.35 -6.96 2.91
C SER A 74 -13.38 -8.47 3.11
N ARG A 75 -13.03 -8.91 4.32
CA ARG A 75 -13.36 -10.27 4.74
C ARG A 75 -14.74 -10.19 5.38
N GLU A 76 -15.71 -10.90 4.82
CA GLU A 76 -16.98 -11.10 5.51
C GLU A 76 -16.72 -11.89 6.79
N SER A 77 -17.11 -11.34 7.92
CA SER A 77 -17.22 -12.11 9.16
C SER A 77 -18.39 -13.06 8.96
N GLY A 78 -18.15 -14.38 8.91
CA GLY A 78 -19.26 -15.32 8.90
C GLY A 78 -20.09 -15.11 10.17
N ASP A 79 -21.37 -14.79 10.01
CA ASP A 79 -22.33 -14.78 11.11
C ASP A 79 -22.22 -16.13 11.83
N SER A 80 -21.80 -16.07 13.10
CA SER A 80 -21.73 -17.23 14.01
C SER A 80 -22.84 -17.10 15.04
#